data_AF-A0A8T1WQ56-F1
#
_entry.id   AF-A0A8T1WQ56-F1
#
_cell.length_a   1.000
_cell.length_b   1.000
_cell.length_c   1.000
_cell.angle_alpha   90.00
_cell.angle_beta   90.00
_cell.angle_gamma   90.00
#
_symmetry.space_group_name_H-M   'P 1'
#
loop_
_entity.id
_entity.type
_entity.pdbx_description
1 polymer ?
#
loop_
_entity_poly.entity_id
_entity_poly.type
_entity_poly.pdbx_seq_one_letter_code
_entity_poly.pdbx_strand_id
1 'polypeptide(L)'
;MTSKLRRPVLELYAQCLRSARKCPQWEQREMMKTYVRMKFRGEMATQDPDRVRSLLADAREELERMEYYHSIYEARKSAEAAANGSNTGDATGGGGLTATTKTQRASVCPECKEAYPSAEANFCANCGTKRPTR
;
A
#
# COMPACT_ATOMS: atom_id res chain seq x y z
N MET A 1 21.30 -9.90 17.21
CA MET A 1 19.84 -9.96 16.95
C MET A 1 19.25 -11.14 17.70
N THR A 2 18.31 -10.89 18.63
CA THR A 2 17.50 -11.93 19.24
C THR A 2 16.80 -12.75 18.14
N SER A 3 17.01 -14.06 18.14
CA SER A 3 16.52 -15.01 17.10
C SER A 3 15.04 -14.85 16.75
N LYS A 4 14.22 -14.40 17.71
CA LYS A 4 12.77 -14.16 17.56
C LYS A 4 12.42 -13.05 16.55
N LEU A 5 13.22 -11.99 16.42
CA LEU A 5 12.93 -10.86 15.53
C LEU A 5 13.51 -11.01 14.12
N ARG A 6 14.46 -11.94 13.95
CA ARG A 6 15.12 -12.17 12.66
C ARG A 6 14.13 -12.61 11.57
N ARG A 7 13.22 -13.53 11.90
CA ARG A 7 12.22 -14.05 10.95
C ARG A 7 11.25 -12.95 10.47
N PRO A 8 10.62 -12.16 11.36
CA PRO A 8 9.81 -11.00 10.94
C PRO A 8 10.55 -10.02 10.03
N VAL A 9 11.82 -9.71 10.31
CA VAL A 9 12.63 -8.82 9.46
C VAL A 9 12.85 -9.39 8.06
N LEU A 10 13.21 -10.67 7.96
CA LEU A 10 13.42 -11.33 6.66
C LEU A 10 12.13 -11.44 5.85
N GLU A 11 11.01 -11.72 6.52
CA GLU A 11 9.71 -11.80 5.88
C GLU A 11 9.28 -10.45 5.32
N LEU A 12 9.41 -9.37 6.11
CA LEU A 12 9.10 -8.01 5.66
C LEU A 12 10.01 -7.59 4.51
N TYR A 13 11.31 -7.87 4.59
CA TYR A 13 12.24 -7.63 3.49
C TYR A 13 11.79 -8.29 2.19
N ALA A 14 11.37 -9.56 2.26
CA ALA A 14 10.85 -10.29 1.10
C ALA A 14 9.54 -9.68 0.57
N GLN A 15 8.65 -9.21 1.45
CA GLN A 15 7.43 -8.50 1.07
C GLN A 15 7.75 -7.19 0.34
N CYS A 16 8.67 -6.37 0.85
CA CYS A 16 9.11 -5.13 0.19
C CYS A 16 9.69 -5.40 -1.21
N LEU A 17 10.51 -6.44 -1.36
CA LEU A 17 11.05 -6.83 -2.67
C LEU A 17 9.97 -7.34 -3.64
N ARG A 18 8.91 -8.00 -3.12
CA ARG A 18 7.75 -8.40 -3.95
C ARG A 18 6.96 -7.18 -4.39
N SER A 19 6.71 -6.21 -3.50
CA SER A 19 6.03 -4.96 -3.85
C SER A 19 6.83 -4.20 -4.92
N ALA A 20 8.14 -4.07 -4.76
CA ALA A 20 9.01 -3.42 -5.76
C ALA A 20 8.87 -4.03 -7.17
N ARG A 21 8.54 -5.33 -7.31
CA ARG A 21 8.33 -5.97 -8.62
C ARG A 21 7.01 -5.59 -9.29
N LYS A 22 6.05 -5.02 -8.55
CA LYS A 22 4.78 -4.49 -9.07
C LYS A 22 4.96 -3.11 -9.76
N CYS A 23 6.14 -2.51 -9.60
CA CYS A 23 6.69 -1.46 -10.46
C CYS A 23 6.32 -1.59 -11.95
N PRO A 24 5.53 -0.73 -12.64
CA PRO A 24 5.25 -0.96 -14.06
C PRO A 24 6.51 -0.76 -14.93
N GLN A 25 7.31 0.26 -14.64
CA GLN A 25 8.57 0.54 -15.36
C GLN A 25 9.74 -0.25 -14.79
N TRP A 26 10.65 -0.71 -15.66
CA TRP A 26 11.80 -1.51 -15.24
C TRP A 26 12.78 -0.70 -14.39
N GLU A 27 13.10 0.55 -14.77
CA GLU A 27 14.03 1.37 -13.96
C GLU A 27 13.48 1.59 -12.55
N GLN A 28 12.17 1.83 -12.43
CA GLN A 28 11.51 2.00 -11.14
C GLN A 28 11.57 0.74 -10.28
N ARG A 29 11.41 -0.45 -10.88
CA ARG A 29 11.56 -1.74 -10.17
C ARG A 29 12.96 -1.90 -9.60
N GLU A 30 13.99 -1.66 -10.40
CA GLU A 30 15.39 -1.82 -9.97
C GLU A 30 15.80 -0.76 -8.94
N MET A 31 15.36 0.49 -9.14
CA MET A 31 15.53 1.55 -8.15
C MET A 31 14.90 1.15 -6.81
N MET A 32 13.65 0.68 -6.81
CA MET A 32 12.96 0.31 -5.57
C MET A 32 13.61 -0.91 -4.88
N LYS A 33 14.03 -1.93 -5.64
CA LYS A 33 14.81 -3.06 -5.08
C LYS A 33 16.11 -2.59 -4.42
N THR A 34 16.80 -1.64 -5.05
CA THR A 34 18.05 -1.08 -4.53
C THR A 34 17.79 -0.27 -3.27
N TYR A 35 16.74 0.55 -3.26
CA TYR A 35 16.33 1.32 -2.09
C TYR A 35 16.00 0.44 -0.89
N VAL A 36 15.21 -0.62 -1.10
CA VAL A 36 14.87 -1.61 -0.06
C VAL A 36 16.14 -2.25 0.50
N ARG A 37 17.06 -2.71 -0.37
CA ARG A 37 18.35 -3.27 0.07
C ARG A 37 19.16 -2.28 0.90
N MET A 38 19.24 -1.03 0.46
CA MET A 38 19.98 0.03 1.14
C MET A 38 19.42 0.28 2.54
N LYS A 39 18.10 0.44 2.68
CA LYS A 39 17.44 0.67 3.97
C LYS A 39 17.68 -0.45 4.97
N PHE A 40 17.50 -1.71 4.55
CA PHE A 40 17.74 -2.86 5.43
C PHE A 40 19.22 -3.03 5.79
N ARG A 41 20.14 -2.75 4.85
CA ARG A 41 21.58 -2.77 5.13
C ARG A 41 21.99 -1.71 6.14
N GLY A 42 21.40 -0.51 6.07
CA GLY A 42 21.67 0.59 7.01
C GLY A 42 21.40 0.25 8.47
N GLU A 43 20.48 -0.69 8.73
CA GLU A 43 20.10 -1.10 10.08
C GLU A 43 20.64 -2.49 10.49
N MET A 44 21.58 -3.06 9.73
CA MET A 44 22.11 -4.42 10.01
C MET A 44 22.81 -4.55 11.36
N ALA A 45 23.43 -3.47 11.85
CA ALA A 45 24.14 -3.45 13.13
C ALA A 45 23.18 -3.29 14.32
N THR A 46 21.90 -3.02 14.09
CA THR A 46 20.93 -2.75 15.15
C THR A 46 20.64 -4.01 15.97
N GLN A 47 20.96 -3.96 17.26
CA GLN A 47 20.77 -5.08 18.20
C GLN A 47 19.63 -4.86 19.19
N ASP A 48 19.30 -3.59 19.46
CA ASP A 48 18.24 -3.21 20.38
C ASP A 48 16.87 -3.72 19.87
N PRO A 49 16.21 -4.63 20.61
CA PRO A 49 14.93 -5.20 20.19
C PRO A 49 13.80 -4.16 20.11
N ASP A 50 13.85 -3.07 20.88
CA ASP A 50 12.80 -2.04 20.87
C ASP A 50 12.91 -1.17 19.62
N ARG A 51 14.14 -0.80 19.26
CA ARG A 51 14.43 -0.19 17.97
C ARG A 51 14.04 -1.09 16.80
N VAL A 52 14.37 -2.39 16.83
CA VAL A 52 13.98 -3.32 15.75
C VAL A 52 12.46 -3.41 15.62
N ARG A 53 11.71 -3.42 16.73
CA ARG A 53 10.25 -3.41 16.70
C ARG A 53 9.68 -2.12 16.09
N SER A 54 10.25 -0.97 16.45
CA SER A 54 9.83 0.32 15.90
C SER A 54 10.09 0.39 14.38
N LEU A 55 11.29 -0.01 13.95
CA LEU A 55 11.64 -0.08 12.52
C LEU A 55 10.73 -1.04 11.73
N LEU A 56 10.34 -2.17 12.32
CA LEU A 56 9.39 -3.10 11.71
C LEU A 56 8.00 -2.49 11.56
N ALA A 57 7.54 -1.69 12.53
CA ALA A 57 6.26 -1.00 12.44
C ALA A 57 6.28 0.06 11.33
N ASP A 58 7.31 0.90 11.31
CA ASP A 58 7.48 1.94 10.30
C ASP A 58 7.57 1.36 8.89
N ALA A 59 8.41 0.33 8.70
CA ALA A 59 8.57 -0.32 7.41
C ALA A 59 7.29 -1.05 6.93
N ARG A 60 6.44 -1.53 7.85
CA ARG A 60 5.11 -2.07 7.49
C ARG A 60 4.18 -0.98 6.99
N GLU A 61 4.16 0.18 7.64
CA GLU A 61 3.34 1.30 7.17
C GLU A 61 3.82 1.81 5.79
N GLU A 62 5.13 1.91 5.58
CA GLU A 62 5.68 2.27 4.26
C GLU A 62 5.28 1.26 3.18
N LEU A 63 5.34 -0.04 3.50
CA LEU A 63 4.90 -1.10 2.59
C LEU A 63 3.40 -1.01 2.29
N GLU A 64 2.55 -0.85 3.30
CA GLU A 64 1.11 -0.68 3.12
C GLU A 64 0.78 0.52 2.21
N ARG A 65 1.51 1.63 2.38
CA ARG A 65 1.37 2.81 1.53
C ARG A 65 1.76 2.50 0.07
N MET A 66 2.84 1.76 -0.13
CA MET A 66 3.27 1.33 -1.47
C MET A 66 2.24 0.39 -2.12
N GLU A 67 1.72 -0.59 -1.37
CA GLU A 67 0.68 -1.51 -1.84
C GLU A 67 -0.61 -0.77 -2.20
N TYR A 68 -0.98 0.25 -1.41
CA TYR A 68 -2.10 1.12 -1.74
C TYR A 68 -1.90 1.81 -3.10
N TYR A 69 -0.73 2.41 -3.36
CA TYR A 69 -0.49 3.02 -4.67
C TYR A 69 -0.53 2.03 -5.83
N HIS A 70 0.00 0.82 -5.64
CA HIS A 70 -0.15 -0.24 -6.64
C HIS A 70 -1.62 -0.56 -6.90
N SER A 71 -2.45 -0.65 -5.86
CA SER A 71 -3.89 -0.93 -6.02
C SER A 71 -4.63 0.16 -6.81
N ILE A 72 -4.33 1.43 -6.56
CA ILE A 72 -4.92 2.55 -7.30
C ILE A 72 -4.48 2.53 -8.77
N TYR A 73 -3.19 2.27 -9.02
CA TYR A 73 -2.67 2.15 -10.38
C TYR A 73 -3.34 0.99 -11.15
N GLU A 74 -3.46 -0.18 -10.51
CA GLU A 74 -4.12 -1.36 -11.11
C GLU A 74 -5.61 -1.11 -11.37
N ALA A 75 -6.32 -0.46 -10.44
CA ALA A 75 -7.72 -0.08 -10.61
C ALA A 75 -7.89 0.89 -11.80
N ARG A 76 -7.02 1.91 -11.91
CA ARG A 76 -7.07 2.87 -13.02
C ARG A 76 -6.80 2.18 -14.36
N LYS A 77 -5.76 1.35 -14.43
CA LYS A 77 -5.44 0.59 -15.65
C LYS A 77 -6.57 -0.36 -16.06
N SER A 78 -7.24 -0.98 -15.10
CA SER A 78 -8.38 -1.88 -15.37
C SER A 78 -9.59 -1.12 -15.89
N ALA A 79 -9.88 0.07 -15.34
CA ALA A 79 -10.94 0.95 -15.84
C ALA A 79 -10.65 1.46 -17.27
N GLU A 80 -9.41 1.86 -17.55
CA GLU A 80 -8.97 2.25 -18.90
C GLU A 80 -9.12 1.08 -19.90
N ALA A 81 -8.75 -0.14 -19.51
CA ALA A 81 -8.91 -1.34 -20.35
C ALA A 81 -10.39 -1.68 -20.60
N ALA A 82 -11.26 -1.55 -19.60
CA ALA A 82 -12.71 -1.78 -19.74
C ALA A 82 -13.38 -0.73 -20.64
N ALA A 83 -12.97 0.54 -20.54
CA ALA A 83 -13.45 1.61 -21.42
C ALA A 83 -13.04 1.40 -22.88
N ASN A 84 -11.79 0.96 -23.12
CA ASN A 84 -11.30 0.67 -24.47
C ASN A 84 -11.84 -0.65 -25.06
N GLY A 85 -12.32 -1.56 -24.21
CA GLY A 85 -12.98 -2.80 -24.62
C GLY A 85 -14.49 -2.67 -24.88
N SER A 86 -15.09 -1.51 -24.56
CA SER A 86 -16.55 -1.30 -24.62
C SER A 86 -17.00 -0.77 -25.98
N ASN A 87 -16.76 -1.56 -27.03
CA ASN A 87 -17.53 -1.51 -28.27
C ASN A 87 -18.24 -2.86 -28.44
N THR A 88 -19.14 -3.19 -27.51
CA THR A 88 -20.33 -4.04 -27.69
C THR A 88 -21.09 -4.22 -26.37
N GLY A 89 -22.35 -3.78 -26.36
CA GLY A 89 -23.45 -4.53 -25.76
C GLY A 89 -23.69 -4.42 -24.25
N ASP A 90 -24.48 -3.42 -23.90
CA ASP A 90 -25.72 -3.49 -23.09
C ASP A 90 -25.72 -3.95 -21.62
N ALA A 91 -26.59 -3.26 -20.88
CA ALA A 91 -26.77 -3.22 -19.45
C ALA A 91 -27.44 -4.46 -18.86
N THR A 92 -27.27 -4.68 -17.54
CA THR A 92 -28.36 -4.67 -16.53
C THR A 92 -27.73 -4.91 -15.15
N GLY A 93 -28.17 -4.13 -14.15
CA GLY A 93 -27.51 -3.95 -12.85
C GLY A 93 -28.10 -4.70 -11.65
N GLY A 94 -27.58 -4.32 -10.47
CA GLY A 94 -28.12 -4.55 -9.12
C GLY A 94 -27.65 -5.87 -8.49
N GLY A 95 -26.91 -5.93 -7.38
CA GLY A 95 -26.69 -4.98 -6.29
C GLY A 95 -27.47 -5.42 -5.04
N GLY A 96 -26.79 -5.94 -4.02
CA GLY A 96 -27.41 -6.33 -2.75
C GLY A 96 -26.42 -6.83 -1.70
N LEU A 97 -25.68 -5.90 -1.07
CA LEU A 97 -24.80 -6.14 0.06
C LEU A 97 -25.56 -5.96 1.38
N THR A 98 -25.47 -6.95 2.26
CA THR A 98 -25.91 -6.91 3.66
C THR A 98 -25.03 -5.97 4.48
N ALA A 99 -25.67 -5.02 5.15
CA ALA A 99 -25.05 -4.01 6.00
C ALA A 99 -24.45 -4.61 7.28
N THR A 100 -23.19 -4.25 7.56
CA THR A 100 -22.62 -4.27 8.91
C THR A 100 -21.99 -2.91 9.20
N THR A 101 -22.48 -2.31 10.28
CA THR A 101 -22.08 -1.03 10.87
C THR A 101 -20.55 -0.90 11.03
N LYS A 102 -19.93 -0.01 10.24
CA LYS A 102 -18.56 0.47 10.44
C LYS A 102 -18.57 1.91 10.91
N THR A 103 -17.87 2.17 12.00
CA THR A 103 -17.41 3.49 12.48
C THR A 103 -17.05 4.38 11.28
N GLN A 104 -17.77 5.48 11.07
CA GLN A 104 -17.57 6.34 9.90
C GLN A 104 -16.18 6.97 9.92
N ARG A 105 -15.29 6.48 9.05
CA ARG A 105 -13.96 7.04 8.80
C ARG A 105 -14.09 8.36 8.03
N ALA A 106 -13.21 9.33 8.29
CA ALA A 106 -13.26 10.66 7.67
C ALA A 106 -13.36 10.58 6.13
N SER A 107 -14.37 11.20 5.50
CA SER A 107 -14.59 11.10 4.04
C SER A 107 -13.57 11.87 3.19
N VAL A 108 -12.86 12.82 3.80
CA VAL A 108 -11.96 13.76 3.14
C VAL A 108 -10.59 13.78 3.81
N CYS A 109 -9.53 13.91 3.02
CA CYS A 109 -8.14 14.00 3.49
C CYS A 109 -7.93 15.29 4.30
N PRO A 110 -7.35 15.20 5.52
CA PRO A 110 -7.14 16.38 6.36
C PRO A 110 -6.15 17.39 5.75
N GLU A 111 -5.17 16.91 4.98
CA GLU A 111 -4.09 17.72 4.40
C GLU A 111 -4.51 18.46 3.13
N CYS A 112 -4.96 17.73 2.11
CA CYS A 112 -5.24 18.30 0.80
C CYS A 112 -6.73 18.51 0.49
N LYS A 113 -7.62 18.17 1.42
CA LYS A 113 -9.09 18.27 1.30
C LYS A 113 -9.71 17.45 0.14
N GLU A 114 -8.94 16.53 -0.45
CA GLU A 114 -9.44 15.60 -1.47
C GLU A 114 -10.27 14.46 -0.85
N ALA A 115 -11.29 13.99 -1.55
CA ALA A 115 -12.08 12.84 -1.10
C ALA A 115 -11.26 11.54 -1.14
N TYR A 116 -11.46 10.64 -0.17
CA TYR A 116 -10.88 9.29 -0.26
C TYR A 116 -11.59 8.50 -1.37
N PRO A 117 -10.85 7.70 -2.16
CA PRO A 117 -11.44 7.00 -3.31
C PRO A 117 -12.39 5.86 -2.90
N SER A 118 -12.35 5.40 -1.65
CA SER A 118 -13.29 4.41 -1.12
C SER A 118 -13.44 4.50 0.41
N ALA A 119 -14.44 3.78 0.96
CA ALA A 119 -14.64 3.66 2.41
C ALA A 119 -13.51 2.87 3.09
N GLU A 120 -12.88 1.95 2.35
CA GLU A 120 -11.79 1.09 2.82
C GLU A 120 -10.42 1.75 2.69
N ALA A 121 -10.28 2.80 1.86
CA ALA A 121 -9.00 3.45 1.61
C ALA A 121 -8.33 3.95 2.90
N ASN A 122 -7.09 3.50 3.11
CA ASN A 122 -6.27 3.85 4.27
C ASN A 122 -5.39 5.08 4.03
N PHE A 123 -5.15 5.48 2.78
CA PHE A 123 -4.31 6.62 2.42
C PHE A 123 -5.01 7.49 1.39
N CYS A 124 -4.66 8.77 1.33
CA CYS A 124 -5.18 9.69 0.33
C CYS A 124 -4.55 9.35 -1.04
N ALA A 125 -5.36 9.22 -2.09
CA ALA A 125 -4.85 8.98 -3.44
C ALA A 125 -4.04 10.16 -4.00
N ASN A 126 -4.39 11.39 -3.63
CA ASN A 126 -3.70 12.59 -4.08
C ASN A 126 -2.34 12.81 -3.39
N CYS A 127 -2.29 12.84 -2.04
CA CYS A 127 -1.08 13.20 -1.29
C CYS A 127 -0.47 12.08 -0.44
N GLY A 128 -1.09 10.89 -0.37
CA GLY A 128 -0.57 9.76 0.40
C GLY A 128 -0.78 9.81 1.91
N THR A 129 -1.40 10.86 2.44
CA THR A 129 -1.64 11.00 3.88
C THR A 129 -2.55 9.89 4.40
N LYS A 130 -2.14 9.25 5.51
CA LYS A 130 -2.90 8.19 6.18
C LYS A 130 -4.23 8.74 6.69
N ARG A 131 -5.31 7.99 6.45
CA ARG A 131 -6.66 8.32 6.88
C ARG A 131 -6.77 8.17 8.39
N PRO A 132 -7.16 9.24 9.11
CA PRO A 132 -7.39 9.14 10.55
C PRO A 132 -8.44 8.06 10.85
N THR A 133 -8.07 7.10 11.68
CA THR A 133 -9.01 6.17 12.31
C THR A 133 -9.47 6.81 13.62
N ARG A 134 -10.75 7.21 13.71
CA ARG A 134 -11.33 7.68 14.99
C ARG A 134 -11.40 6.54 15.99
#